data_AF-A0A5N5WUX4-F1
#
_entry.id   AF-A0A5N5WUX4-F1
#
_cell.length_a   1.000
_cell.length_b   1.000
_cell.length_c   1.000
_cell.angle_alpha   90.00
_cell.angle_beta   90.00
_cell.angle_gamma   90.00
#
_symmetry.space_group_name_H-M   'P 1'
#
loop_
_entity.id
_entity.type
_entity.pdbx_description
1 polymer ?
#
loop_
_entity_poly.entity_id
_entity_poly.type
_entity_poly.pdbx_seq_one_letter_code
_entity_poly.pdbx_strand_id
1 'polypeptide(L)'
;MLLPTTFLQWVKRLSRLLLRRLYSREETEEIRGISQATGIEMYLLVSFNVLLDLLMGCTSGAALTKLSTSEGEQCRMLHFRTLDWGMDELRKLLVCFEVVRGPDYTTVVATNVTYFGFVSVLTGVKRGLSVSLNFRPNHDRSSWLRNYRYYGSHLLVLLGFRRSISSMLRQYIMPSDESPQPPSLSSVWPTVMRTPSTAAYLVFCDGADAVVLEKGHRTAHVELHSSFIIATNSDHTTPCSSRENGDHGGHYGAALGTGVAVSVVNLIEDSNERKAFMQTHWDKKVRQARKVPSHPERIYSSARQDPLRRTRASRKRGGDSPTNIFQEGFLCRTTTPVRPQNPKSQLRWKKLSSGQRHSQLPMK
;
A
#
# COMPACT_ATOMS: atom_id res chain seq x y z
N MET A 1 -30.72 5.28 -18.78
CA MET A 1 -30.75 3.99 -19.54
C MET A 1 -31.00 2.88 -18.53
N LEU A 2 -32.24 2.41 -18.40
CA LEU A 2 -32.62 1.36 -17.44
C LEU A 2 -32.17 0.00 -18.01
N LEU A 3 -31.12 -0.60 -17.43
CA LEU A 3 -30.75 -1.98 -17.74
C LEU A 3 -31.94 -2.90 -17.39
N PRO A 4 -32.33 -3.85 -18.25
CA PRO A 4 -33.42 -4.77 -17.97
C PRO A 4 -33.15 -5.50 -16.65
N THR A 5 -34.14 -5.56 -15.76
CA THR A 5 -34.02 -6.21 -14.44
C THR A 5 -33.58 -7.68 -14.55
N THR A 6 -33.95 -8.34 -15.64
CA THR A 6 -33.52 -9.70 -16.00
C THR A 6 -32.01 -9.80 -16.21
N PHE A 7 -31.39 -8.81 -16.84
CA PHE A 7 -29.94 -8.76 -17.06
C PHE A 7 -29.19 -8.66 -15.73
N LEU A 8 -29.64 -7.81 -14.82
CA LEU A 8 -29.03 -7.68 -13.48
C LEU A 8 -29.11 -8.98 -12.67
N GLN A 9 -30.21 -9.72 -12.77
CA GLN A 9 -30.34 -11.02 -12.11
C GLN A 9 -29.37 -12.06 -12.67
N TRP A 10 -29.21 -12.11 -13.99
CA TRP A 10 -28.24 -12.98 -14.64
C TRP A 10 -26.80 -12.65 -14.26
N VAL A 11 -26.44 -11.36 -14.25
CA VAL A 11 -25.12 -10.90 -13.80
C VAL A 11 -24.88 -11.32 -12.35
N LYS A 12 -25.85 -11.14 -11.45
CA LYS A 12 -25.72 -11.58 -10.05
C LYS A 12 -25.52 -13.09 -9.94
N ARG A 13 -26.30 -13.90 -10.68
CA ARG A 13 -26.16 -15.37 -10.69
C ARG A 13 -24.79 -15.78 -11.20
N LEU A 14 -24.33 -15.19 -12.29
CA LEU A 14 -23.02 -15.48 -12.88
C LEU A 14 -21.89 -15.06 -11.92
N SER A 15 -21.98 -13.88 -11.30
CA SER A 15 -21.00 -13.42 -10.31
C SER A 15 -20.93 -14.35 -9.10
N ARG A 16 -22.06 -14.84 -8.57
CA ARG A 16 -22.07 -15.85 -7.49
C ARG A 16 -21.46 -17.18 -7.90
N LEU A 17 -21.52 -17.52 -9.20
CA LEU A 17 -20.91 -18.74 -9.73
C LEU A 17 -19.40 -18.58 -9.91
N LEU A 18 -18.95 -17.45 -10.47
CA LEU A 18 -17.58 -17.23 -10.89
C LEU A 18 -16.68 -16.66 -9.78
N LEU A 19 -17.20 -15.74 -8.95
CA LEU A 19 -16.43 -14.99 -7.96
C LEU A 19 -16.56 -15.60 -6.57
N ARG A 20 -16.13 -16.85 -6.45
CA ARG A 20 -16.31 -17.65 -5.21
C ARG A 20 -15.15 -17.57 -4.23
N ARG A 21 -13.96 -17.20 -4.71
CA ARG A 21 -12.72 -17.26 -3.93
C ARG A 21 -11.65 -16.32 -4.48
N LEU A 22 -10.68 -16.02 -3.63
CA LEU A 22 -9.39 -15.48 -4.02
C LEU A 22 -8.41 -16.63 -4.27
N TYR A 23 -7.22 -16.29 -4.79
CA TYR A 23 -6.18 -17.30 -5.05
C TYR A 23 -5.66 -17.95 -3.77
N SER A 24 -5.40 -17.16 -2.71
CA SER A 24 -4.95 -17.71 -1.43
C SER A 24 -6.13 -18.25 -0.64
N ARG A 25 -5.92 -19.43 -0.02
CA ARG A 25 -6.89 -20.01 0.91
C ARG A 25 -7.07 -19.12 2.14
N GLU A 26 -5.98 -18.60 2.69
CA GLU A 26 -6.01 -17.70 3.85
C GLU A 26 -6.84 -16.45 3.57
N GLU A 27 -6.54 -15.75 2.47
CA GLU A 27 -7.31 -14.57 2.05
C GLU A 27 -8.78 -14.91 1.79
N THR A 28 -9.08 -16.10 1.26
CA THR A 28 -10.44 -16.57 1.03
C THR A 28 -11.19 -16.82 2.35
N GLU A 29 -10.56 -17.43 3.35
CA GLU A 29 -11.17 -17.63 4.66
C GLU A 29 -11.35 -16.30 5.40
N GLU A 30 -10.41 -15.35 5.27
CA GLU A 30 -10.55 -13.99 5.82
C GLU A 30 -11.79 -13.28 5.25
N ILE A 31 -11.94 -13.22 3.93
CA ILE A 31 -13.12 -12.58 3.33
C ILE A 31 -14.40 -13.37 3.61
N ARG A 32 -14.34 -14.70 3.80
CA ARG A 32 -15.49 -15.50 4.21
C ARG A 32 -15.92 -15.15 5.63
N GLY A 33 -14.98 -14.99 6.55
CA GLY A 33 -15.26 -14.50 7.91
C GLY A 33 -15.90 -13.11 7.89
N ILE A 34 -15.39 -12.20 7.05
CA ILE A 34 -15.98 -10.87 6.86
C ILE A 34 -17.41 -10.99 6.30
N SER A 35 -17.63 -11.83 5.29
CA SER A 35 -18.95 -12.09 4.70
C SER A 35 -19.95 -12.56 5.75
N GLN A 36 -19.56 -13.53 6.57
CA GLN A 36 -20.40 -14.08 7.65
C GLN A 36 -20.71 -13.05 8.72
N ALA A 37 -19.74 -12.22 9.12
CA ALA A 37 -19.90 -11.21 10.16
C ALA A 37 -20.72 -9.98 9.70
N THR A 38 -20.65 -9.65 8.42
CA THR A 38 -21.26 -8.41 7.88
C THR A 38 -22.52 -8.65 7.05
N GLY A 39 -22.78 -9.89 6.62
CA GLY A 39 -23.83 -10.22 5.67
C GLY A 39 -23.53 -9.79 4.22
N ILE A 40 -22.35 -9.24 3.94
CA ILE A 40 -21.94 -8.87 2.58
C ILE A 40 -21.71 -10.14 1.76
N GLU A 41 -22.32 -10.21 0.58
CA GLU A 41 -22.18 -11.38 -0.30
C GLU A 41 -20.73 -11.59 -0.76
N MET A 42 -20.27 -12.85 -0.75
CA MET A 42 -18.89 -13.23 -1.11
C MET A 42 -18.42 -12.66 -2.46
N TYR A 43 -19.27 -12.68 -3.48
CA TYR A 43 -18.87 -12.20 -4.81
C TYR A 43 -18.54 -10.70 -4.82
N LEU A 44 -19.14 -9.90 -3.92
CA LEU A 44 -18.83 -8.48 -3.78
C LEU A 44 -17.47 -8.28 -3.12
N LEU A 45 -17.16 -9.07 -2.08
CA LEU A 45 -15.85 -9.03 -1.42
C LEU A 45 -14.74 -9.51 -2.36
N VAL A 46 -14.98 -10.54 -3.16
CA VAL A 46 -14.04 -11.00 -4.19
C VAL A 46 -13.82 -9.91 -5.24
N SER A 47 -14.89 -9.31 -5.79
CA SER A 47 -14.78 -8.19 -6.73
C SER A 47 -13.98 -7.03 -6.14
N PHE A 48 -14.24 -6.67 -4.88
CA PHE A 48 -13.54 -5.59 -4.21
C PHE A 48 -12.04 -5.87 -4.09
N ASN A 49 -11.65 -7.09 -3.72
CA ASN A 49 -10.24 -7.48 -3.59
C ASN A 49 -9.51 -7.62 -4.94
N VAL A 50 -10.24 -7.90 -6.02
CA VAL A 50 -9.67 -8.08 -7.37
C VAL A 50 -9.60 -6.79 -8.16
N LEU A 51 -10.52 -5.84 -7.94
CA LEU A 51 -10.62 -4.63 -8.78
C LEU A 51 -9.90 -3.43 -8.17
N LEU A 52 -9.70 -3.38 -6.85
CA LEU A 52 -9.19 -2.18 -6.20
C LEU A 52 -7.79 -1.79 -6.69
N ASP A 53 -6.94 -2.76 -7.05
CA ASP A 53 -5.60 -2.49 -7.60
C ASP A 53 -5.62 -1.86 -9.01
N LEU A 54 -6.76 -1.91 -9.72
CA LEU A 54 -6.93 -1.39 -11.07
C LEU A 54 -7.52 0.04 -11.14
N LEU A 55 -7.84 0.64 -10.00
CA LEU A 55 -8.71 1.82 -9.96
C LEU A 55 -8.08 3.03 -9.23
N MET A 56 -6.86 2.89 -8.70
CA MET A 56 -6.30 3.88 -7.76
C MET A 56 -5.30 4.85 -8.40
N GLY A 57 -5.66 6.13 -8.45
CA GLY A 57 -4.69 7.22 -8.59
C GLY A 57 -3.79 7.29 -7.37
N CYS A 58 -2.47 7.40 -7.53
CA CYS A 58 -1.52 7.38 -6.43
C CYS A 58 -0.32 8.27 -6.72
N THR A 59 0.31 8.79 -5.66
CA THR A 59 1.68 9.31 -5.73
C THR A 59 2.49 8.60 -4.65
N SER A 60 3.54 7.90 -5.04
CA SER A 60 4.38 7.12 -4.14
C SER A 60 5.84 7.44 -4.38
N GLY A 61 6.68 7.34 -3.36
CA GLY A 61 8.09 7.63 -3.52
C GLY A 61 8.89 7.44 -2.25
N ALA A 62 10.19 7.65 -2.34
CA ALA A 62 11.06 7.64 -1.19
C ALA A 62 12.01 8.83 -1.24
N ALA A 63 12.30 9.40 -0.08
CA ALA A 63 13.20 10.55 0.06
C ALA A 63 14.22 10.31 1.16
N LEU A 64 15.48 10.62 0.90
CA LEU A 64 16.57 10.62 1.87
C LEU A 64 16.35 11.76 2.86
N THR A 65 16.27 11.41 4.14
CA THR A 65 16.00 12.35 5.24
C THR A 65 17.21 12.57 6.13
N LYS A 66 18.13 11.60 6.18
CA LYS A 66 19.34 11.67 6.98
C LYS A 66 20.51 11.08 6.20
N LEU A 67 21.57 11.85 6.05
CA LEU A 67 22.85 11.39 5.54
C LEU A 67 23.64 10.72 6.66
N SER A 68 24.41 9.69 6.33
CA SER A 68 25.40 9.11 7.21
C SER A 68 26.52 10.13 7.46
N THR A 69 26.37 10.96 8.49
CA THR A 69 27.35 12.03 8.81
C THR A 69 28.40 11.61 9.84
N SER A 70 28.27 10.44 10.45
CA SER A 70 29.18 9.95 11.50
C SER A 70 29.33 8.43 11.44
N GLU A 71 30.48 7.91 11.90
CA GLU A 71 30.73 6.47 12.01
C GLU A 71 29.63 5.81 12.86
N GLY A 72 28.79 4.99 12.22
CA GLY A 72 27.69 4.26 12.86
C GLY A 72 26.28 4.79 12.55
N GLU A 73 26.11 5.96 11.94
CA GLU A 73 24.78 6.44 11.52
C GLU A 73 24.44 5.98 10.10
N GLN A 74 23.41 5.14 9.96
CA GLN A 74 22.94 4.73 8.64
C GLN A 74 22.12 5.83 7.95
N CYS A 75 22.29 5.94 6.63
CA CYS A 75 21.39 6.72 5.78
C CYS A 75 19.94 6.29 6.03
N ARG A 76 19.03 7.27 6.09
CA ARG A 76 17.60 6.99 6.31
C ARG A 76 16.74 7.58 5.22
N MET A 77 16.10 6.72 4.47
CA MET A 77 15.03 7.04 3.53
C MET A 77 13.66 6.93 4.19
N LEU A 78 12.74 7.80 3.76
CA LEU A 78 11.34 7.80 4.16
C LEU A 78 10.50 7.49 2.93
N HIS A 79 9.82 6.34 2.97
CA HIS A 79 8.84 5.95 1.96
C HIS A 79 7.50 6.61 2.27
N PHE A 80 6.97 7.36 1.30
CA PHE A 80 5.68 8.00 1.39
C PHE A 80 4.76 7.54 0.27
N ARG A 81 3.46 7.64 0.53
CA ARG A 81 2.41 7.44 -0.46
C ARG A 81 1.20 8.31 -0.16
N THR A 82 0.62 8.88 -1.21
CA THR A 82 -0.75 9.40 -1.24
C THR A 82 -1.61 8.47 -2.09
N LEU A 83 -2.86 8.36 -1.69
CA LEU A 83 -3.86 7.57 -2.39
C LEU A 83 -5.00 8.50 -2.78
N ASP A 84 -5.14 8.72 -4.08
CA ASP A 84 -6.08 9.66 -4.67
C ASP A 84 -7.28 8.86 -5.18
N TRP A 85 -8.38 8.93 -4.44
CA TRP A 85 -9.60 8.20 -4.77
C TRP A 85 -10.82 9.12 -4.70
N GLY A 86 -11.63 9.14 -5.76
CA GLY A 86 -12.78 10.03 -5.91
C GLY A 86 -14.05 9.60 -5.17
N MET A 87 -14.04 8.47 -4.45
CA MET A 87 -15.16 8.05 -3.60
C MET A 87 -14.88 8.31 -2.13
N ASP A 88 -15.46 9.38 -1.59
CA ASP A 88 -15.34 9.73 -0.16
C ASP A 88 -15.85 8.63 0.77
N GLU A 89 -16.80 7.81 0.35
CA GLU A 89 -17.29 6.67 1.14
C GLU A 89 -16.19 5.64 1.42
N LEU A 90 -15.26 5.44 0.48
CA LEU A 90 -14.15 4.52 0.68
C LEU A 90 -13.19 5.03 1.77
N ARG A 91 -13.07 6.35 1.95
CA ARG A 91 -12.28 6.96 3.03
C ARG A 91 -12.79 6.54 4.40
N LYS A 92 -14.10 6.34 4.56
CA LYS A 92 -14.71 5.88 5.84
C LYS A 92 -14.34 4.43 6.17
N LEU A 93 -13.90 3.67 5.18
CA LEU A 93 -13.47 2.27 5.33
C LEU A 93 -11.96 2.13 5.56
N LEU A 94 -11.18 3.23 5.56
CA LEU A 94 -9.74 3.17 5.78
C LEU A 94 -9.41 2.67 7.19
N VAL A 95 -8.57 1.65 7.25
CA VAL A 95 -8.11 1.00 8.47
C VAL A 95 -6.60 0.82 8.43
N CYS A 96 -5.98 0.89 9.60
CA CYS A 96 -4.59 0.52 9.81
C CYS A 96 -4.56 -0.81 10.57
N PHE A 97 -4.01 -1.84 9.94
CA PHE A 97 -3.80 -3.14 10.53
C PHE A 97 -2.42 -3.22 11.14
N GLU A 98 -2.37 -3.51 12.44
CA GLU A 98 -1.16 -3.95 13.11
C GLU A 98 -1.22 -5.47 13.25
N VAL A 99 -0.35 -6.16 12.54
CA VAL A 99 -0.27 -7.62 12.53
C VAL A 99 0.69 -8.05 13.63
N VAL A 100 0.25 -9.03 14.42
CA VAL A 100 1.00 -9.64 15.52
C VAL A 100 0.99 -11.16 15.35
N ARG A 101 1.97 -11.85 15.94
CA ARG A 101 2.11 -13.31 15.82
C ARG A 101 2.20 -13.94 17.21
N GLY A 102 1.25 -14.83 17.52
CA GLY A 102 1.27 -15.59 18.77
C GLY A 102 2.53 -16.47 18.92
N PRO A 103 3.06 -16.65 20.14
CA PRO A 103 2.47 -16.23 21.42
C PRO A 103 2.70 -14.77 21.80
N ASP A 104 3.59 -14.03 21.12
CA ASP A 104 3.85 -12.61 21.41
C ASP A 104 2.88 -11.70 20.64
N TYR A 105 1.78 -11.34 21.30
CA TYR A 105 0.79 -10.40 20.76
C TYR A 105 1.14 -8.93 21.00
N THR A 106 2.32 -8.62 21.54
CA THR A 106 2.76 -7.24 21.82
C THR A 106 3.64 -6.68 20.71
N THR A 107 4.44 -7.52 20.04
CA THR A 107 5.32 -7.10 18.96
C THR A 107 4.59 -7.04 17.62
N VAL A 108 4.48 -5.84 17.05
CA VAL A 108 3.95 -5.63 15.70
C VAL A 108 4.99 -6.07 14.68
N VAL A 109 4.64 -7.08 13.88
CA VAL A 109 5.53 -7.65 12.85
C VAL A 109 5.35 -6.97 11.50
N ALA A 110 4.15 -6.48 11.22
CA ALA A 110 3.84 -5.73 10.01
C ALA A 110 2.69 -4.75 10.26
N THR A 111 2.67 -3.67 9.49
CA THR A 111 1.59 -2.69 9.47
C THR A 111 1.11 -2.53 8.03
N ASN A 112 -0.21 -2.55 7.82
CA ASN A 112 -0.83 -2.38 6.52
C ASN A 112 -1.92 -1.31 6.59
N VAL A 113 -1.88 -0.32 5.70
CA VAL A 113 -2.94 0.67 5.54
C VAL A 113 -3.79 0.27 4.35
N THR A 114 -5.06 -0.03 4.60
CA THR A 114 -5.97 -0.60 3.60
C THR A 114 -7.42 -0.24 3.93
N TYR A 115 -8.37 -0.87 3.23
CA TYR A 115 -9.79 -0.72 3.44
C TYR A 115 -10.38 -1.94 4.16
N PHE A 116 -11.37 -1.72 5.02
CA PHE A 116 -12.15 -2.79 5.60
C PHE A 116 -12.77 -3.65 4.49
N GLY A 117 -12.57 -4.97 4.56
CA GLY A 117 -12.97 -5.90 3.50
C GLY A 117 -11.89 -6.16 2.43
N PHE A 118 -10.81 -5.38 2.38
CA PHE A 118 -9.67 -5.63 1.50
C PHE A 118 -8.53 -6.31 2.27
N VAL A 119 -8.29 -7.58 1.96
CA VAL A 119 -7.35 -8.43 2.68
C VAL A 119 -5.94 -8.38 2.09
N SER A 120 -5.77 -7.97 0.84
CA SER A 120 -4.44 -7.87 0.22
C SER A 120 -3.68 -6.61 0.69
N VAL A 121 -2.45 -6.38 0.18
CA VAL A 121 -1.61 -5.23 0.57
C VAL A 121 -1.51 -4.23 -0.57
N LEU A 122 -1.86 -2.98 -0.27
CA LEU A 122 -1.60 -1.83 -1.13
C LEU A 122 -0.44 -1.00 -0.59
N THR A 123 -0.44 -0.76 0.72
CA THR A 123 0.59 0.01 1.42
C THR A 123 0.95 -0.72 2.69
N GLY A 124 2.12 -1.37 2.69
CA GLY A 124 2.55 -2.21 3.80
C GLY A 124 3.96 -1.87 4.25
N VAL A 125 4.22 -2.03 5.55
CA VAL A 125 5.54 -1.91 6.13
C VAL A 125 5.77 -3.04 7.11
N LYS A 126 6.98 -3.59 7.08
CA LYS A 126 7.54 -4.44 8.10
C LYS A 126 8.97 -4.03 8.37
N ARG A 127 9.61 -4.63 9.37
CA ARG A 127 11.02 -4.32 9.67
C ARG A 127 11.89 -4.57 8.43
N GLY A 128 12.57 -3.51 7.96
CA GLY A 128 13.49 -3.54 6.81
C GLY A 128 12.82 -3.57 5.44
N LEU A 129 11.50 -3.43 5.34
CA LEU A 129 10.82 -3.37 4.04
C LEU A 129 9.50 -2.62 4.12
N SER A 130 9.35 -1.64 3.24
CA SER A 130 8.08 -0.96 2.97
C SER A 130 7.73 -1.12 1.49
N VAL A 131 6.44 -1.23 1.20
CA VAL A 131 5.94 -1.41 -0.16
C VAL A 131 4.71 -0.55 -0.41
N SER A 132 4.61 -0.05 -1.63
CA SER A 132 3.44 0.62 -2.13
C SER A 132 3.15 0.23 -3.59
N LEU A 133 1.87 0.32 -3.98
CA LEU A 133 1.34 -0.11 -5.26
C LEU A 133 0.50 0.99 -5.89
N ASN A 134 0.90 1.47 -7.07
CA ASN A 134 0.10 2.40 -7.86
C ASN A 134 -0.46 1.70 -9.09
N PHE A 135 -1.67 2.09 -9.49
CA PHE A 135 -2.27 1.62 -10.74
C PHE A 135 -1.44 2.08 -11.95
N ARG A 136 -1.23 1.17 -12.90
CA ARG A 136 -0.59 1.45 -14.18
C ARG A 136 -1.60 1.26 -15.32
N PRO A 137 -2.03 2.34 -16.00
CA PRO A 137 -2.99 2.24 -17.11
C PRO A 137 -2.37 1.66 -18.38
N ASN A 138 -1.05 1.78 -18.54
CA ASN A 138 -0.33 1.32 -19.71
C ASN A 138 0.07 -0.14 -19.58
N HIS A 139 -0.25 -0.95 -20.59
CA HIS A 139 0.28 -2.30 -20.73
C HIS A 139 0.83 -2.51 -22.13
N ASP A 140 1.76 -3.45 -22.23
CA ASP A 140 2.41 -3.77 -23.50
C ASP A 140 1.41 -4.35 -24.51
N ARG A 141 1.11 -3.56 -25.56
CA ARG A 141 0.23 -3.92 -26.68
C ARG A 141 1.02 -4.29 -27.96
N SER A 142 2.34 -4.47 -27.87
CA SER A 142 3.21 -4.73 -29.03
C SER A 142 2.82 -5.96 -29.84
N SER A 143 2.10 -6.91 -29.25
CA SER A 143 1.61 -8.11 -29.94
C SER A 143 0.24 -8.53 -29.42
N TRP A 144 -0.63 -8.98 -30.33
CA TRP A 144 -1.94 -9.53 -30.01
C TRP A 144 -1.86 -10.69 -29.00
N LEU A 145 -0.85 -11.55 -29.12
CA LEU A 145 -0.64 -12.66 -28.18
C LEU A 145 -0.30 -12.16 -26.77
N ARG A 146 0.48 -11.08 -26.65
CA ARG A 146 0.79 -10.46 -25.35
C ARG A 146 -0.46 -9.85 -24.73
N ASN A 147 -1.28 -9.19 -25.54
CA ASN A 147 -2.54 -8.62 -25.13
C ASN A 147 -3.52 -9.70 -24.62
N TYR A 148 -3.65 -10.80 -25.37
CA TYR A 148 -4.49 -11.93 -24.96
C TYR A 148 -4.00 -12.56 -23.65
N ARG A 149 -2.69 -12.75 -23.49
CA ARG A 149 -2.10 -13.28 -22.24
C ARG A 149 -2.33 -12.33 -21.05
N TYR A 150 -2.29 -11.03 -21.28
CA TYR A 150 -2.55 -10.01 -20.27
C TYR A 150 -4.01 -10.07 -19.77
N TYR A 151 -4.99 -10.03 -20.68
CA TYR A 151 -6.40 -10.14 -20.30
C TYR A 151 -6.78 -11.52 -19.78
N GLY A 152 -6.20 -12.58 -20.35
CA GLY A 152 -6.31 -13.93 -19.80
C GLY A 152 -5.81 -14.01 -18.36
N SER A 153 -4.72 -13.31 -18.03
CA SER A 153 -4.24 -13.19 -16.65
C SER A 153 -5.27 -12.50 -15.73
N HIS A 154 -5.96 -11.45 -16.20
CA HIS A 154 -7.00 -10.78 -15.43
C HIS A 154 -8.18 -11.71 -15.17
N LEU A 155 -8.62 -12.46 -16.18
CA LEU A 155 -9.68 -13.44 -16.02
C LEU A 155 -9.29 -14.53 -15.01
N LEU A 156 -8.05 -15.01 -15.06
CA LEU A 156 -7.55 -15.98 -14.07
C LEU A 156 -7.51 -15.40 -12.65
N VAL A 157 -7.19 -14.12 -12.48
CA VAL A 157 -7.24 -13.45 -11.16
C VAL A 157 -8.69 -13.35 -10.67
N LEU A 158 -9.60 -12.93 -11.55
CA LEU A 158 -11.03 -12.79 -11.26
C LEU A 158 -11.67 -14.12 -10.82
N LEU A 159 -11.29 -15.23 -11.46
CA LEU A 159 -11.75 -16.58 -11.11
C LEU A 159 -11.00 -17.21 -9.92
N GLY A 160 -10.05 -16.49 -9.32
CA GLY A 160 -9.24 -16.98 -8.20
C GLY A 160 -8.27 -18.10 -8.59
N PHE A 161 -7.94 -18.26 -9.88
CA PHE A 161 -6.93 -19.21 -10.37
C PHE A 161 -5.52 -18.60 -10.45
N ARG A 162 -5.41 -17.27 -10.31
CA ARG A 162 -4.14 -16.56 -10.24
C ARG A 162 -4.17 -15.50 -9.14
N ARG A 163 -3.01 -15.27 -8.53
CA ARG A 163 -2.81 -14.25 -7.51
C ARG A 163 -2.87 -12.84 -8.11
N SER A 164 -3.59 -11.92 -7.46
CA SER A 164 -3.51 -10.49 -7.77
C SER A 164 -2.14 -9.93 -7.38
N ILE A 165 -1.76 -8.77 -7.93
CA ILE A 165 -0.48 -8.15 -7.57
C ILE A 165 -0.48 -7.72 -6.09
N SER A 166 -1.60 -7.21 -5.58
CA SER A 166 -1.76 -6.83 -4.17
C SER A 166 -1.65 -8.03 -3.22
N SER A 167 -2.19 -9.20 -3.60
CA SER A 167 -2.03 -10.45 -2.86
C SER A 167 -0.59 -10.96 -2.90
N MET A 168 0.13 -10.74 -4.01
CA MET A 168 1.57 -11.04 -4.09
C MET A 168 2.37 -10.17 -3.11
N LEU A 169 2.06 -8.87 -3.04
CA LEU A 169 2.70 -7.97 -2.06
C LEU A 169 2.41 -8.38 -0.62
N ARG A 170 1.22 -8.92 -0.35
CA ARG A 170 0.87 -9.44 0.97
C ARG A 170 1.88 -10.48 1.45
N GLN A 171 2.39 -11.36 0.58
CA GLN A 171 3.36 -12.38 0.97
C GLN A 171 4.70 -11.81 1.45
N TYR A 172 5.09 -10.64 0.93
CA TYR A 172 6.34 -10.00 1.32
C TYR A 172 6.19 -9.17 2.59
N ILE A 173 4.98 -8.72 2.94
CA ILE A 173 4.74 -7.91 4.15
C ILE A 173 4.27 -8.77 5.32
N MET A 174 3.35 -9.71 5.06
CA MET A 174 2.85 -10.59 6.10
C MET A 174 3.89 -11.67 6.43
N PRO A 175 4.05 -11.99 7.72
CA PRO A 175 5.01 -13.01 8.12
C PRO A 175 4.51 -14.38 7.62
N SER A 176 5.37 -15.13 6.93
CA SER A 176 5.10 -16.53 6.58
C SER A 176 5.70 -17.44 7.64
N ASP A 177 5.14 -18.64 7.82
CA ASP A 177 5.64 -19.60 8.81
C ASP A 177 6.94 -20.28 8.36
N GLU A 178 7.25 -20.21 7.07
CA GLU A 178 8.35 -20.94 6.42
C GLU A 178 9.70 -20.22 6.46
N SER A 179 9.76 -18.92 6.78
CA SER A 179 11.03 -18.19 6.89
C SER A 179 11.01 -17.16 8.03
N PRO A 180 11.89 -17.32 9.04
CA PRO A 180 12.01 -16.37 10.14
C PRO A 180 12.75 -15.08 9.74
N GLN A 181 13.51 -15.07 8.63
CA GLN A 181 14.21 -13.87 8.17
C GLN A 181 13.37 -13.08 7.16
N PRO A 182 13.25 -11.75 7.35
CA PRO A 182 12.61 -10.90 6.36
C PRO A 182 13.43 -10.93 5.06
N PRO A 183 12.79 -11.09 3.89
CA PRO A 183 13.48 -11.08 2.62
C PRO A 183 14.10 -9.69 2.40
N SER A 184 15.37 -9.67 2.04
CA SER A 184 16.08 -8.43 1.69
C SER A 184 15.45 -7.80 0.45
N LEU A 185 15.53 -6.48 0.32
CA LEU A 185 15.08 -5.76 -0.88
C LEU A 185 15.64 -6.39 -2.17
N SER A 186 16.93 -6.73 -2.18
CA SER A 186 17.64 -7.37 -3.30
C SER A 186 17.08 -8.74 -3.70
N SER A 187 16.39 -9.45 -2.81
CA SER A 187 15.75 -10.75 -3.10
C SER A 187 14.31 -10.62 -3.60
N VAL A 188 13.60 -9.58 -3.14
CA VAL A 188 12.16 -9.40 -3.41
C VAL A 188 11.92 -8.92 -4.84
N TRP A 189 12.52 -7.79 -5.24
CA TRP A 189 12.16 -7.15 -6.49
C TRP A 189 12.48 -8.00 -7.75
N PRO A 190 13.56 -8.80 -7.84
CA PRO A 190 13.81 -9.65 -9.01
C PRO A 190 12.79 -10.78 -9.16
N THR A 191 12.24 -11.25 -8.04
CA THR A 191 11.18 -12.26 -8.01
C THR A 191 9.85 -11.65 -8.45
N VAL A 192 9.51 -10.48 -7.90
CA VAL A 192 8.31 -9.72 -8.28
C VAL A 192 8.32 -9.42 -9.77
N MET A 193 9.44 -8.91 -10.31
CA MET A 193 9.60 -8.59 -11.73
C MET A 193 9.16 -9.74 -12.65
N ARG A 194 9.68 -10.95 -12.40
CA ARG A 194 9.46 -12.15 -13.24
C ARG A 194 8.10 -12.80 -13.02
N THR A 195 7.47 -12.55 -11.87
CA THR A 195 6.19 -13.19 -11.53
C THR A 195 5.05 -12.63 -12.39
N PRO A 196 4.24 -13.48 -13.06
CA PRO A 196 3.11 -13.02 -13.86
C PRO A 196 2.08 -12.23 -13.04
N SER A 197 1.78 -10.99 -13.43
CA SER A 197 0.78 -10.15 -12.75
C SER A 197 0.04 -9.19 -13.69
N THR A 198 -0.84 -8.36 -13.13
CA THR A 198 -1.37 -7.14 -13.75
C THR A 198 -0.27 -6.07 -13.82
N ALA A 199 -0.46 -5.04 -14.66
CA ALA A 199 0.47 -3.92 -14.74
C ALA A 199 0.30 -3.01 -13.51
N ALA A 200 1.41 -2.58 -12.92
CA ALA A 200 1.41 -1.71 -11.73
C ALA A 200 2.75 -0.97 -11.62
N TYR A 201 2.76 0.16 -10.92
CA TYR A 201 4.01 0.73 -10.40
C TYR A 201 4.17 0.29 -8.96
N LEU A 202 5.32 -0.28 -8.63
CA LEU A 202 5.60 -0.75 -7.28
C LEU A 202 6.79 0.02 -6.72
N VAL A 203 6.66 0.54 -5.51
CA VAL A 203 7.77 1.18 -4.80
C VAL A 203 8.13 0.31 -3.62
N PHE A 204 9.39 -0.10 -3.54
CA PHE A 204 9.96 -0.81 -2.40
C PHE A 204 11.03 0.06 -1.76
N CYS A 205 11.14 0.02 -0.44
CA CYS A 205 12.17 0.74 0.29
C CYS A 205 12.55 -0.02 1.56
N ASP A 206 13.84 -0.25 1.79
CA ASP A 206 14.38 -0.92 2.99
C ASP A 206 14.84 0.06 4.07
N GLY A 207 14.78 1.37 3.77
CA GLY A 207 15.23 2.45 4.64
C GLY A 207 16.60 3.00 4.27
N ALA A 208 17.38 2.33 3.42
CA ALA A 208 18.63 2.84 2.86
C ALA A 208 18.49 3.15 1.36
N ASP A 209 17.84 2.24 0.62
CA ASP A 209 17.60 2.35 -0.81
C ASP A 209 16.12 2.18 -1.13
N ALA A 210 15.73 2.72 -2.29
CA ALA A 210 14.40 2.57 -2.84
C ALA A 210 14.43 2.08 -4.29
N VAL A 211 13.53 1.16 -4.62
CA VAL A 211 13.35 0.59 -5.96
C VAL A 211 11.95 0.93 -6.44
N VAL A 212 11.85 1.48 -7.66
CA VAL A 212 10.60 1.57 -8.41
C VAL A 212 10.60 0.53 -9.51
N LEU A 213 9.51 -0.24 -9.60
CA LEU A 213 9.24 -1.18 -10.68
C LEU A 213 8.07 -0.68 -11.51
N GLU A 214 8.30 -0.41 -12.80
CA GLU A 214 7.21 -0.23 -13.77
C GLU A 214 6.85 -1.59 -14.34
N LYS A 215 5.97 -2.29 -13.64
CA LYS A 215 5.68 -3.69 -13.90
C LYS A 215 4.68 -3.86 -15.03
N GLY A 216 5.01 -4.73 -15.98
CA GLY A 216 4.10 -5.33 -16.95
C GLY A 216 3.73 -6.76 -16.57
N HIS A 217 3.32 -7.56 -17.55
CA HIS A 217 2.87 -8.92 -17.26
C HIS A 217 3.98 -9.80 -16.67
N ARG A 218 5.16 -9.87 -17.33
CA ARG A 218 6.32 -10.69 -16.93
C ARG A 218 7.65 -9.92 -17.01
N THR A 219 7.56 -8.63 -17.26
CA THR A 219 8.69 -7.71 -17.44
C THR A 219 8.48 -6.53 -16.49
N ALA A 220 9.55 -5.83 -16.14
CA ALA A 220 9.46 -4.55 -15.45
C ALA A 220 10.64 -3.67 -15.85
N HIS A 221 10.41 -2.36 -15.95
CA HIS A 221 11.50 -1.38 -15.88
C HIS A 221 11.85 -1.17 -14.41
N VAL A 222 13.13 -1.04 -14.09
CA VAL A 222 13.63 -0.99 -12.71
C VAL A 222 14.50 0.24 -12.53
N GLU A 223 14.18 1.03 -11.52
CA GLU A 223 14.95 2.20 -11.10
C GLU A 223 15.33 2.05 -9.63
N LEU A 224 16.62 2.12 -9.33
CA LEU A 224 17.17 2.06 -7.97
C LEU A 224 17.76 3.42 -7.61
N HIS A 225 17.32 3.99 -6.48
CA HIS A 225 17.74 5.31 -6.04
C HIS A 225 17.96 5.34 -4.53
N SER A 226 19.04 6.01 -4.10
CA SER A 226 19.42 6.22 -2.69
C SER A 226 19.13 7.64 -2.17
N SER A 227 18.58 8.52 -3.02
CA SER A 227 18.33 9.93 -2.67
C SER A 227 16.85 10.29 -2.75
N PHE A 228 16.27 10.28 -3.94
CA PHE A 228 14.85 10.55 -4.15
C PHE A 228 14.36 9.78 -5.34
N ILE A 229 13.15 9.24 -5.21
CA ILE A 229 12.45 8.57 -6.29
C ILE A 229 10.95 8.79 -6.13
N ILE A 230 10.27 8.95 -7.25
CA ILE A 230 8.83 9.14 -7.29
C ILE A 230 8.22 8.34 -8.43
N ALA A 231 7.11 7.68 -8.12
CA ALA A 231 6.25 6.97 -9.04
C ALA A 231 4.82 7.48 -8.85
N THR A 232 4.19 7.88 -9.94
CA THR A 232 2.77 8.26 -9.98
C THR A 232 1.99 7.18 -10.72
N ASN A 233 1.15 7.53 -11.68
CA ASN A 233 0.40 6.63 -12.55
C ASN A 233 0.89 6.69 -14.01
N SER A 234 2.07 7.27 -14.28
CA SER A 234 2.65 7.44 -15.62
C SER A 234 4.08 6.91 -15.71
N ASP A 235 4.42 6.36 -16.88
CA ASP A 235 5.72 5.73 -17.16
C ASP A 235 6.83 6.79 -17.22
N HIS A 236 8.01 6.50 -16.69
CA HIS A 236 9.21 7.35 -16.80
C HIS A 236 9.73 7.43 -18.23
N THR A 237 9.73 6.31 -18.95
CA THR A 237 10.15 6.23 -20.34
C THR A 237 8.92 6.25 -21.25
N THR A 238 8.21 7.38 -21.30
CA THR A 238 7.38 7.65 -22.48
C THR A 238 8.29 8.39 -23.45
N PRO A 239 8.84 7.76 -24.52
CA PRO A 239 9.31 8.57 -25.63
C PRO A 239 8.11 9.39 -26.07
N CYS A 240 8.29 10.70 -26.16
CA CYS A 240 7.27 11.61 -26.64
C CYS A 240 6.89 11.15 -28.05
N SER A 241 5.92 10.26 -28.18
CA SER A 241 5.36 9.88 -29.46
C SER A 241 4.60 11.12 -29.91
N SER A 242 5.26 11.84 -30.81
CA SER A 242 4.72 12.91 -31.63
C SER A 242 3.22 12.75 -31.85
N ARG A 243 2.49 13.84 -31.56
CA ARG A 243 1.12 14.11 -31.98
C ARG A 243 0.79 13.38 -33.28
N GLU A 244 0.09 12.25 -33.20
CA GLU A 244 -0.74 11.78 -34.29
C GLU A 244 -2.17 12.15 -33.92
N ASN A 245 -2.66 13.20 -34.59
CA ASN A 245 -4.09 13.49 -34.69
C ASN A 245 -4.74 12.29 -35.39
N GLY A 246 -5.32 11.39 -34.60
CA GLY A 246 -6.13 10.28 -35.07
C GLY A 246 -7.28 10.05 -34.10
N ASP A 247 -8.46 10.52 -34.48
CA ASP A 247 -9.73 10.22 -33.85
C ASP A 247 -9.93 8.70 -33.76
N HIS A 248 -9.82 8.08 -32.58
CA HIS A 248 -10.34 6.74 -32.29
C HIS A 248 -10.51 6.47 -30.78
N GLY A 249 -11.78 6.43 -30.35
CA GLY A 249 -12.27 5.56 -29.27
C GLY A 249 -11.71 5.82 -27.87
N GLY A 250 -12.33 6.73 -27.12
CA GLY A 250 -12.05 6.95 -25.71
C GLY A 250 -12.10 5.64 -24.90
N HIS A 251 -10.94 5.13 -24.49
CA HIS A 251 -10.86 4.05 -23.53
C HIS A 251 -11.23 4.62 -22.15
N TYR A 252 -12.49 4.45 -21.79
CA TYR A 252 -12.99 4.74 -20.46
C TYR A 252 -12.21 3.91 -19.44
N GLY A 253 -11.37 4.56 -18.64
CA GLY A 253 -10.88 3.99 -17.39
C GLY A 253 -12.07 3.68 -16.50
N ALA A 254 -11.98 2.64 -15.68
CA ALA A 254 -13.10 2.17 -14.88
C ALA A 254 -13.55 3.24 -13.86
N ALA A 255 -14.54 4.03 -14.28
CA ALA A 255 -15.25 4.99 -13.46
C ALA A 255 -16.36 4.26 -12.69
N LEU A 256 -15.98 3.56 -11.63
CA LEU A 256 -16.95 3.04 -10.66
C LEU A 256 -16.94 3.95 -9.43
N GLY A 257 -17.69 5.05 -9.48
CA GLY A 257 -17.99 5.82 -8.27
C GLY A 257 -18.47 7.26 -8.43
N THR A 258 -18.02 8.00 -9.45
CA THR A 258 -18.22 9.46 -9.50
C THR A 258 -19.17 9.95 -10.60
N GLY A 259 -19.68 9.08 -11.48
CA GLY A 259 -20.54 9.47 -12.60
C GLY A 259 -19.85 10.30 -13.70
N VAL A 260 -18.60 10.74 -13.48
CA VAL A 260 -17.76 11.41 -14.47
C VAL A 260 -16.67 10.44 -14.91
N ALA A 261 -16.70 10.07 -16.18
CA ALA A 261 -15.61 9.34 -16.81
C ALA A 261 -14.34 10.20 -16.81
N VAL A 262 -13.43 9.95 -15.87
CA VAL A 262 -12.06 10.48 -16.00
C VAL A 262 -11.41 9.68 -17.11
N SER A 263 -11.14 10.32 -18.24
CA SER A 263 -10.37 9.72 -19.33
C SER A 263 -9.02 9.27 -18.80
N VAL A 264 -8.54 8.10 -19.23
CA VAL A 264 -7.19 7.61 -18.91
C VAL A 264 -6.14 8.66 -19.28
N VAL A 265 -6.39 9.45 -20.33
CA VAL A 265 -5.54 10.56 -20.75
C VAL A 265 -5.40 11.62 -19.66
N ASN A 266 -6.53 12.09 -19.11
CA ASN A 266 -6.52 13.10 -18.04
C ASN A 266 -5.83 12.57 -16.77
N LEU A 267 -6.00 11.28 -16.46
CA LEU A 267 -5.30 10.65 -15.34
C LEU A 267 -3.78 10.65 -15.54
N ILE A 268 -3.32 10.37 -16.77
CA ILE A 268 -1.89 10.36 -17.11
C ILE A 268 -1.32 11.79 -17.08
N GLU A 269 -2.05 12.77 -17.58
CA GLU A 269 -1.64 14.18 -17.57
C GLU A 269 -1.48 14.71 -16.14
N ASP A 270 -2.52 14.57 -15.29
CA ASP A 270 -2.46 14.93 -13.87
C ASP A 270 -1.32 14.17 -13.14
N SER A 271 -1.12 12.89 -13.47
CA SER A 271 -0.02 12.09 -12.96
C SER A 271 1.36 12.64 -13.33
N ASN A 272 1.53 13.15 -14.54
CA ASN A 272 2.77 13.78 -15.00
C ASN A 272 3.01 15.11 -14.29
N GLU A 273 1.96 15.93 -14.13
CA GLU A 273 2.04 17.20 -13.40
C GLU A 273 2.44 16.99 -11.94
N ARG A 274 1.78 16.07 -11.22
CA ARG A 274 2.11 15.71 -9.83
C ARG A 274 3.56 15.27 -9.68
N LYS A 275 4.03 14.44 -10.63
CA LYS A 275 5.42 13.96 -10.66
C LYS A 275 6.42 15.10 -10.85
N ALA A 276 6.20 15.94 -11.86
CA ALA A 276 7.07 17.09 -12.16
C ALA A 276 7.11 18.09 -11.00
N PHE A 277 5.96 18.35 -10.38
CA PHE A 277 5.85 19.23 -9.22
C PHE A 277 6.68 18.71 -8.03
N MET A 278 6.57 17.42 -7.72
CA MET A 278 7.30 16.81 -6.63
C MET A 278 8.81 16.79 -6.88
N GLN A 279 9.24 16.47 -8.10
CA GLN A 279 10.65 16.52 -8.48
C GLN A 279 11.21 17.95 -8.35
N THR A 280 10.49 18.95 -8.85
CA THR A 280 10.89 20.36 -8.76
C THR A 280 11.02 20.81 -7.30
N HIS A 281 10.09 20.39 -6.44
CA HIS A 281 10.13 20.71 -5.02
C HIS A 281 11.33 20.04 -4.33
N TRP A 282 11.61 18.79 -4.66
CA TRP A 282 12.80 18.09 -4.17
C TRP A 282 14.09 18.79 -4.60
N ASP A 283 14.23 19.11 -5.88
CA ASP A 283 15.42 19.77 -6.43
C ASP A 283 15.64 21.14 -5.77
N LYS A 284 14.57 21.89 -5.52
CA LYS A 284 14.63 23.15 -4.77
C LYS A 284 15.18 22.93 -3.36
N LYS A 285 14.74 21.88 -2.66
CA LYS A 285 15.23 21.53 -1.32
C LYS A 285 16.70 21.10 -1.33
N VAL A 286 17.11 20.30 -2.32
CA VAL A 286 18.52 19.91 -2.50
C VAL A 286 19.40 21.14 -2.75
N ARG A 287 18.96 22.06 -3.63
CA ARG A 287 19.67 23.32 -3.87
C ARG A 287 19.77 24.19 -2.62
N GLN A 288 18.70 24.26 -1.81
CA GLN A 288 18.72 25.00 -0.54
C GLN A 288 19.69 24.37 0.46
N ALA A 289 19.69 23.05 0.61
CA ALA A 289 20.59 22.34 1.50
C ALA A 289 22.07 22.51 1.11
N ARG A 290 22.37 22.48 -0.20
CA ARG A 290 23.74 22.72 -0.72
C ARG A 290 24.23 24.15 -0.52
N LYS A 291 23.32 25.13 -0.43
CA LYS A 291 23.66 26.55 -0.23
C LYS A 291 23.93 26.91 1.22
N VAL A 292 23.51 26.09 2.18
CA VAL A 292 23.86 26.29 3.59
C VAL A 292 25.31 25.85 3.77
N PRO A 293 26.26 26.75 4.04
CA PRO A 293 27.64 26.35 4.32
C PRO A 293 27.64 25.46 5.55
N SER A 294 28.41 24.36 5.48
CA SER A 294 28.67 23.47 6.60
C SER A 294 29.44 24.24 7.69
N HIS A 295 28.75 25.02 8.50
CA HIS A 295 29.32 25.58 9.73
C HIS A 295 29.25 24.49 10.81
N PRO A 296 30.40 23.97 11.29
CA PRO A 296 30.42 23.00 12.37
C PRO A 296 30.33 23.77 13.68
N GLU A 297 29.13 24.18 14.06
CA GLU A 297 28.71 24.58 15.42
C GLU A 297 27.44 25.42 15.33
N ARG A 298 26.30 24.81 15.59
CA ARG A 298 25.22 25.50 16.31
C ARG A 298 24.33 24.48 16.97
N ILE A 299 24.61 24.35 18.26
CA ILE A 299 23.77 23.86 19.35
C ILE A 299 22.29 23.84 18.97
N TYR A 300 21.69 22.66 19.14
CA TYR A 300 20.26 22.40 19.01
C TYR A 300 19.44 23.37 19.86
N SER A 301 18.93 24.44 19.26
CA SER A 301 17.77 25.17 19.77
C SER A 301 16.99 25.81 18.63
N SER A 302 16.47 25.01 17.70
CA SER A 302 15.28 25.40 16.95
C SER A 302 14.12 24.57 17.46
N ALA A 303 13.30 25.21 18.28
CA ALA A 303 11.99 24.74 18.63
C ALA A 303 11.25 24.39 17.32
N ARG A 304 11.00 23.09 17.11
CA ARG A 304 10.06 22.63 16.09
C ARG A 304 8.73 23.35 16.33
N GLN A 305 8.37 24.27 15.46
CA GLN A 305 6.98 24.59 15.25
C GLN A 305 6.33 23.33 14.68
N ASP A 306 5.66 22.59 15.56
CA ASP A 306 4.75 21.52 15.18
C ASP A 306 3.62 22.13 14.33
N PRO A 307 3.52 21.84 13.01
CA PRO A 307 2.46 22.37 12.17
C PRO A 307 1.08 21.79 12.57
N LEU A 308 1.06 20.77 13.41
CA LEU A 308 -0.14 20.15 13.96
C LEU A 308 -0.16 20.41 15.46
N ARG A 309 -0.72 21.55 15.90
CA ARG A 309 -1.01 21.83 17.33
C ARG A 309 -1.67 20.61 18.00
N ARG A 310 -0.88 19.71 18.59
CA ARG A 310 -1.37 18.66 19.47
C ARG A 310 -1.85 19.34 20.74
N THR A 311 -3.17 19.28 20.95
CA THR A 311 -3.81 19.81 22.14
C THR A 311 -3.30 19.10 23.40
N ARG A 312 -3.21 19.90 24.45
CA ARG A 312 -2.55 19.71 25.75
C ARG A 312 -3.23 18.67 26.67
N ALA A 313 -3.63 17.51 26.14
CA ALA A 313 -4.39 16.49 26.87
C ALA A 313 -3.62 15.19 27.19
N SER A 314 -2.34 15.06 26.78
CA SER A 314 -1.56 13.83 27.01
C SER A 314 -0.46 13.95 28.08
N ARG A 315 -0.36 15.08 28.80
CA ARG A 315 0.70 15.29 29.79
C ARG A 315 0.16 15.31 31.23
N LYS A 316 -0.31 14.17 31.75
CA LYS A 316 -0.29 13.86 33.20
C LYS A 316 -0.73 12.41 33.51
N ARG A 317 0.24 11.56 33.88
CA ARG A 317 0.29 10.72 35.10
C ARG A 317 1.36 9.64 34.90
N GLY A 318 2.41 9.74 35.70
CA GLY A 318 3.57 8.85 35.66
C GLY A 318 4.61 9.37 36.64
N GLY A 319 4.18 9.53 37.88
CA GLY A 319 5.01 9.91 39.02
C GLY A 319 4.25 9.41 40.23
N ASP A 320 4.70 8.27 40.75
CA ASP A 320 4.84 7.96 42.17
C ASP A 320 5.36 6.51 42.27
N SER A 321 6.61 6.37 42.70
CA SER A 321 7.12 5.16 43.36
C SER A 321 6.91 5.32 44.86
N PRO A 322 6.82 4.21 45.61
CA PRO A 322 7.98 3.88 46.42
C PRO A 322 8.34 2.39 46.45
N THR A 323 9.65 2.18 46.56
CA THR A 323 10.41 1.03 47.06
C THR A 323 9.83 0.37 48.32
N ASN A 324 9.75 -0.96 48.36
CA ASN A 324 10.62 -1.80 49.21
C ASN A 324 10.29 -3.32 49.12
N ILE A 325 11.35 -4.11 48.86
CA ILE A 325 11.79 -5.31 49.59
C ILE A 325 10.77 -6.44 49.84
N PHE A 326 10.99 -7.60 49.22
CA PHE A 326 11.27 -8.87 49.93
C PHE A 326 11.92 -9.90 48.99
N GLN A 327 12.86 -10.63 49.57
CA GLN A 327 13.76 -11.64 49.02
C GLN A 327 13.27 -13.04 49.50
N GLU A 328 13.81 -14.11 48.90
CA GLU A 328 13.54 -15.57 49.11
C GLU A 328 12.40 -16.14 48.25
N GLY A 329 12.45 -17.34 47.67
CA GLY A 329 13.42 -18.44 47.69
C GLY A 329 12.82 -19.63 46.91
N PHE A 330 13.70 -20.46 46.34
CA PHE A 330 13.53 -21.84 45.84
C PHE A 330 12.13 -22.51 45.82
N LEU A 331 11.72 -23.08 44.67
CA LEU A 331 11.71 -24.55 44.47
C LEU A 331 11.42 -24.98 43.02
N CYS A 332 12.10 -26.05 42.63
CA CYS A 332 11.97 -26.79 41.39
C CYS A 332 10.84 -27.84 41.50
N ARG A 333 9.96 -28.00 40.48
CA ARG A 333 9.64 -29.32 39.87
C ARG A 333 8.51 -29.32 38.80
N THR A 334 8.81 -30.09 37.76
CA THR A 334 7.98 -30.99 36.92
C THR A 334 6.91 -30.46 35.97
N THR A 335 7.33 -30.48 34.70
CA THR A 335 6.66 -30.90 33.46
C THR A 335 5.37 -31.74 33.53
N THR A 336 4.40 -31.37 32.70
CA THR A 336 3.59 -32.28 31.83
C THR A 336 3.26 -31.58 30.50
N PRO A 337 3.12 -32.31 29.37
CA PRO A 337 3.20 -31.74 28.03
C PRO A 337 1.83 -31.30 27.50
N VAL A 338 1.76 -30.09 26.92
CA VAL A 338 0.60 -29.62 26.16
C VAL A 338 0.89 -29.75 24.66
N ARG A 339 -0.02 -30.44 23.98
CA ARG A 339 -0.11 -30.67 22.54
C ARG A 339 0.05 -29.36 21.73
N PRO A 340 0.76 -29.34 20.59
CA PRO A 340 0.92 -28.12 19.80
C PRO A 340 -0.41 -27.75 19.13
N GLN A 341 -1.00 -26.63 19.55
CA GLN A 341 -2.01 -25.92 18.77
C GLN A 341 -1.28 -25.08 17.71
N ASN A 342 -1.72 -25.20 16.45
CA ASN A 342 -1.26 -24.34 15.35
C ASN A 342 -1.34 -22.86 15.74
N PRO A 343 -0.28 -22.05 15.52
CA PRO A 343 -0.31 -20.63 15.82
C PRO A 343 -1.28 -19.94 14.85
N LYS A 344 -2.39 -19.42 15.40
CA LYS A 344 -3.30 -18.53 14.66
C LYS A 344 -2.76 -17.11 14.76
N SER A 345 -2.56 -16.44 13.62
CA SER A 345 -2.33 -15.00 13.58
C SER A 345 -3.59 -14.26 14.07
N GLN A 346 -3.41 -13.17 14.83
CA GLN A 346 -4.50 -12.29 15.27
C GLN A 346 -4.29 -10.89 14.70
N LEU A 347 -5.38 -10.27 14.25
CA LEU A 347 -5.41 -8.91 13.71
C LEU A 347 -5.94 -7.95 14.77
N ARG A 348 -5.18 -6.89 15.08
CA ARG A 348 -5.63 -5.81 15.96
C ARG A 348 -6.08 -4.61 15.13
N TRP A 349 -7.23 -4.03 15.52
CA TRP A 349 -7.89 -2.96 14.80
C TRP A 349 -7.65 -1.60 15.47
N LYS A 350 -7.29 -0.59 14.68
CA LYS A 350 -7.29 0.81 15.10
C LYS A 350 -7.99 1.67 14.06
N LYS A 351 -9.09 2.32 14.47
CA LYS A 351 -9.79 3.30 13.63
C LYS A 351 -8.98 4.60 13.57
N LEU A 352 -8.69 5.08 12.37
CA LEU A 352 -8.11 6.41 12.16
C LEU A 352 -9.25 7.44 12.21
N SER A 353 -9.27 8.29 13.24
CA SER A 353 -10.26 9.36 13.36
C SER A 353 -9.92 10.49 12.38
N SER A 354 -10.78 10.72 11.39
CA SER A 354 -10.74 11.92 10.55
C SER A 354 -11.19 13.13 11.36
N GLY A 355 -10.32 14.14 11.53
CA GLY A 355 -10.69 15.41 12.13
C GLY A 355 -11.64 16.19 11.22
N GLN A 356 -12.94 16.21 11.55
CA GLN A 356 -13.90 17.14 10.97
C GLN A 356 -13.73 18.52 11.63
N ARG A 357 -13.30 19.52 10.85
CA ARG A 357 -13.46 20.93 11.22
C ARG A 357 -14.79 21.42 10.65
N HIS A 358 -15.77 21.66 11.51
CA HIS A 358 -16.91 22.50 11.17
C HIS A 358 -16.45 23.97 11.21
N SER A 359 -16.36 24.59 10.04
CA SER A 359 -16.34 26.05 9.92
C SER A 359 -17.79 26.54 9.95
N GLN A 360 -18.23 27.09 11.08
CA GLN A 360 -19.38 27.98 11.11
C GLN A 360 -18.93 29.34 10.57
N LEU A 361 -19.56 29.79 9.48
CA LEU A 361 -19.51 31.18 9.02
C LEU A 361 -20.44 32.02 9.92
N PRO A 362 -20.04 33.21 10.38
CA PRO A 362 -20.96 34.13 11.02
C PRO A 362 -21.78 34.87 9.94
N MET A 363 -23.10 34.92 10.14
CA MET A 363 -23.96 35.89 9.46
C MET A 363 -23.55 37.32 9.83
N LYS A 364 -23.28 38.13 8.82
CA LYS A 364 -23.77 39.51 8.70
C LYS A 364 -23.97 39.83 7.23
#